data_AF-A0A7K1JZ84-F1
#
_entry.id   AF-A0A7K1JZ84-F1
#
_cell.length_a   1.000
_cell.length_b   1.000
_cell.length_c   1.000
_cell.angle_alpha   90.00
_cell.angle_beta   90.00
_cell.angle_gamma   90.00
#
_symmetry.space_group_name_H-M   'P 1'
#
loop_
_entity.id
_entity.type
_entity.pdbx_description
1 polymer ?
#
loop_
_entity_poly.entity_id
_entity_poly.type
_entity_poly.pdbx_seq_one_letter_code
_entity_poly.pdbx_strand_id
1 'polypeptide(L)'
;MMKPQPQLDPIRLELAAGLYDSAVWQFEVYCDDAQRYYLAVHDAARLQGLADLIAWQAENLRRRAMVVRATNQMHANYFAGEIAVCDDAAGFEASLHVPPPPPIPDRSSTIDFALLAPARDLFDEAYTVLSRGGQSELTEWAAEQARGFYAWCHPPVNS
;
A
#
# COMPACT_ATOMS: atom_id res chain seq x y z
N MET A 1 -0.17 -19.86 31.11
CA MET A 1 -0.40 -18.52 30.54
C MET A 1 0.07 -18.55 29.10
N MET A 2 -0.83 -18.51 28.11
CA MET A 2 -0.41 -18.37 26.70
C MET A 2 0.21 -16.99 26.54
N LYS A 3 1.43 -16.94 25.98
CA LYS A 3 2.05 -15.67 25.61
C LYS A 3 1.23 -15.10 24.44
N PRO A 4 0.72 -13.86 24.53
CA PRO A 4 0.06 -13.25 23.37
C PRO A 4 1.06 -13.25 22.21
N GLN A 5 0.64 -13.78 21.06
CA GLN A 5 1.46 -13.72 19.86
C GLN A 5 1.67 -12.25 19.47
N PRO A 6 2.85 -11.87 18.97
CA PRO A 6 3.09 -10.52 18.52
C PRO A 6 2.12 -10.18 17.37
N GLN A 7 1.34 -9.11 17.55
CA GLN A 7 0.44 -8.60 16.52
C GLN A 7 1.25 -7.82 15.49
N LEU A 8 1.74 -8.55 14.49
CA LEU A 8 2.65 -8.01 13.50
C LEU A 8 1.93 -7.36 12.30
N ASP A 9 0.62 -7.54 12.16
CA ASP A 9 -0.15 -7.04 11.02
C ASP A 9 -0.08 -5.52 10.84
N PRO A 10 -0.23 -4.67 11.89
CA PRO A 10 -0.09 -3.22 11.72
C PRO A 10 1.28 -2.81 11.17
N ILE A 11 2.35 -3.42 11.70
CA ILE A 11 3.73 -3.11 11.29
C ILE A 11 3.96 -3.51 9.83
N ARG A 12 3.38 -4.63 9.40
CA ARG A 12 3.49 -5.08 8.00
C ARG A 12 2.74 -4.17 7.04
N LEU A 13 1.56 -3.69 7.42
CA LEU A 13 0.80 -2.71 6.63
C LEU A 13 1.58 -1.39 6.49
N GLU A 14 2.22 -0.93 7.56
CA GLU A 14 3.07 0.28 7.53
C GLU A 14 4.33 0.10 6.69
N LEU A 15 4.99 -1.06 6.82
CA LEU A 15 6.15 -1.38 6.01
C LEU A 15 5.79 -1.41 4.51
N ALA A 16 4.69 -2.05 4.15
CA ALA A 16 4.17 -2.03 2.78
C ALA A 16 3.83 -0.61 2.30
N ALA A 17 3.25 0.23 3.16
CA ALA A 17 3.00 1.63 2.84
C ALA A 17 4.30 2.42 2.56
N GLY A 18 5.38 2.17 3.32
CA GLY A 18 6.69 2.78 3.05
C GLY A 18 7.33 2.30 1.72
N LEU A 19 7.13 1.04 1.35
CA LEU A 19 7.55 0.53 0.04
C LEU A 19 6.75 1.19 -1.09
N TYR A 20 5.47 1.47 -0.87
CA TYR A 20 4.63 2.19 -1.83
C TYR A 20 5.07 3.65 -2.01
N ASP A 21 5.37 4.36 -0.92
CA ASP A 21 5.93 5.72 -1.02
C ASP A 21 7.24 5.75 -1.82
N SER A 22 8.08 4.72 -1.66
CA SER A 22 9.33 4.59 -2.41
C SER A 22 9.08 4.43 -3.91
N ALA A 23 8.04 3.67 -4.29
CA ALA A 23 7.64 3.52 -5.68
C ALA A 23 7.02 4.80 -6.26
N VAL A 24 6.20 5.51 -5.47
CA VAL A 24 5.64 6.83 -5.82
C VAL A 24 6.75 7.81 -6.12
N TRP A 25 7.73 7.93 -5.22
CA TRP A 25 8.87 8.83 -5.39
C TRP A 25 9.66 8.53 -6.68
N GLN A 26 9.86 7.24 -7.00
CA GLN A 26 10.50 6.86 -8.27
C GLN A 26 9.69 7.34 -9.50
N PHE A 27 8.38 7.18 -9.47
CA PHE A 27 7.52 7.62 -10.58
C PHE A 27 7.48 9.14 -10.71
N GLU A 28 7.42 9.87 -9.59
CA GLU A 28 7.50 11.34 -9.58
C GLU A 28 8.82 11.82 -10.20
N VAL A 29 9.95 11.20 -9.85
CA VAL A 29 11.25 11.51 -10.47
C VAL A 29 11.25 11.28 -11.98
N TYR A 30 10.58 10.22 -12.45
CA TYR A 30 10.46 9.96 -13.89
C TYR A 30 9.58 11.00 -14.59
N CYS A 31 8.48 11.40 -13.96
CA CYS A 31 7.57 12.42 -14.48
C CYS A 31 8.23 13.81 -14.52
N ASP A 32 8.98 14.18 -13.49
CA ASP A 32 9.67 15.48 -13.39
C ASP A 32 10.77 15.64 -14.45
N ASP A 33 11.45 14.55 -14.82
CA ASP A 33 12.50 14.52 -15.84
C ASP A 33 12.12 13.62 -17.04
N ALA A 34 10.88 13.75 -17.52
CA ALA A 34 10.33 12.90 -18.58
C ALA A 34 11.21 12.87 -19.85
N GLN A 35 11.92 13.95 -20.16
CA GLN A 35 12.83 14.01 -21.32
C GLN A 35 14.02 13.07 -21.17
N ARG A 36 14.63 13.02 -19.97
CA ARG A 36 15.77 12.12 -19.69
C ARG A 36 15.36 10.66 -19.74
N TYR A 37 14.13 10.35 -19.34
CA TYR A 37 13.60 8.99 -19.31
C TYR A 37 12.82 8.62 -20.59
N TYR A 38 12.86 9.46 -21.62
CA TYR A 38 12.19 9.24 -22.91
C TYR A 38 10.68 8.95 -22.78
N LEU A 39 10.03 9.55 -21.79
CA LEU A 39 8.59 9.39 -21.56
C LEU A 39 7.79 10.33 -22.44
N ALA A 40 6.85 9.77 -23.20
CA ALA A 40 5.84 10.57 -23.89
C ALA A 40 4.92 11.26 -22.86
N VAL A 41 4.38 12.44 -23.19
CA VAL A 41 3.50 13.23 -22.30
C VAL A 41 2.31 12.39 -21.77
N HIS A 42 1.70 11.58 -22.63
CA HIS A 42 0.59 10.70 -22.22
C HIS A 42 1.02 9.58 -21.28
N ASP A 43 2.25 9.08 -21.42
CA ASP A 43 2.79 8.03 -20.56
C ASP A 43 3.22 8.58 -19.20
N ALA A 44 3.80 9.78 -19.17
CA ALA A 44 4.07 10.51 -17.93
C ALA A 44 2.76 10.78 -17.16
N ALA A 45 1.68 11.20 -17.85
CA ALA A 45 0.39 11.39 -17.21
C ALA A 45 -0.21 10.10 -16.63
N ARG A 46 -0.03 8.96 -17.31
CA ARG A 46 -0.45 7.63 -16.79
C ARG A 46 0.37 7.20 -15.58
N LEU A 47 1.69 7.41 -15.61
CA LEU A 47 2.57 7.14 -14.47
C LEU A 47 2.22 8.02 -13.27
N GLN A 48 1.90 9.30 -13.50
CA GLN A 48 1.43 10.18 -12.45
C GLN A 48 0.11 9.67 -11.84
N GLY A 49 -0.88 9.31 -12.67
CA GLY A 49 -2.14 8.75 -12.17
C GLY A 49 -1.94 7.44 -11.38
N LEU A 50 -0.92 6.65 -11.74
CA LEU A 50 -0.57 5.45 -10.98
C LEU A 50 0.09 5.80 -9.65
N ALA A 51 1.00 6.77 -9.64
CA ALA A 51 1.64 7.28 -8.44
C ALA A 51 0.59 7.80 -7.45
N ASP A 52 -0.39 8.58 -7.91
CA ASP A 52 -1.49 9.08 -7.10
C ASP A 52 -2.32 7.94 -6.48
N LEU A 53 -2.62 6.89 -7.27
CA LEU A 53 -3.34 5.71 -6.79
C LEU A 53 -2.54 4.91 -5.75
N ILE A 54 -1.23 4.75 -5.95
CA ILE A 54 -0.34 4.06 -5.00
C ILE A 54 -0.23 4.86 -3.70
N ALA A 55 -0.07 6.18 -3.78
CA ALA A 55 -0.01 7.08 -2.62
C ALA A 55 -1.31 7.00 -1.80
N TRP A 56 -2.47 7.03 -2.48
CA TRP A 56 -3.76 6.82 -1.83
C TRP A 56 -3.84 5.47 -1.12
N GLN A 57 -3.33 4.40 -1.75
CA GLN A 57 -3.34 3.07 -1.16
C GLN A 57 -2.36 2.96 0.02
N ALA A 58 -1.20 3.61 -0.03
CA ALA A 58 -0.25 3.66 1.09
C ALA A 58 -0.91 4.29 2.32
N GLU A 59 -1.62 5.40 2.14
CA GLU A 59 -2.38 6.04 3.21
C GLU A 59 -3.51 5.13 3.73
N ASN A 60 -4.17 4.40 2.85
CA ASN A 60 -5.18 3.43 3.23
C ASN A 60 -4.62 2.27 4.08
N LEU A 61 -3.40 1.80 3.79
CA LEU A 61 -2.71 0.80 4.60
C LEU A 61 -2.36 1.35 5.99
N ARG A 62 -1.86 2.59 6.09
CA ARG A 62 -1.58 3.25 7.39
C ARG A 62 -2.84 3.42 8.23
N ARG A 63 -3.93 3.87 7.61
CA ARG A 63 -5.25 3.97 8.25
C ARG A 63 -5.69 2.63 8.83
N ARG A 64 -5.58 1.55 8.03
CA ARG A 64 -5.94 0.19 8.48
C ARG A 64 -5.02 -0.29 9.62
N ALA A 65 -3.72 0.00 9.57
CA ALA A 65 -2.79 -0.32 10.66
C ALA A 65 -3.19 0.38 11.97
N MET A 66 -3.59 1.66 11.89
CA MET A 66 -4.07 2.44 13.03
C MET A 66 -5.35 1.85 13.64
N VAL A 67 -6.35 1.51 12.81
CA VAL A 67 -7.60 0.87 13.25
C VAL A 67 -7.34 -0.48 13.93
N VAL A 68 -6.43 -1.30 13.37
CA VAL A 68 -6.07 -2.59 13.96
C VAL A 68 -5.40 -2.39 15.32
N ARG A 69 -4.48 -1.43 15.46
CA ARG A 69 -3.86 -1.11 16.76
C ARG A 69 -4.88 -0.67 17.80
N ALA A 70 -5.80 0.23 17.45
CA ALA A 70 -6.84 0.69 18.36
C ALA A 70 -7.75 -0.46 18.82
N THR A 71 -8.21 -1.30 17.88
CA THR A 71 -9.00 -2.50 18.18
C THR A 71 -8.26 -3.46 19.11
N ASN A 72 -6.98 -3.68 18.85
CA ASN A 72 -6.16 -4.57 19.67
C ASN A 72 -5.94 -4.03 21.10
N GLN A 73 -5.77 -2.72 21.25
CA GLN A 73 -5.70 -2.09 22.57
C GLN A 73 -7.02 -2.23 23.33
N MET A 74 -8.16 -1.99 22.68
CA MET A 74 -9.47 -2.18 23.31
C MET A 74 -9.66 -3.63 23.81
N HIS A 75 -9.23 -4.62 23.01
CA HIS A 75 -9.22 -6.03 23.45
C HIS A 75 -8.30 -6.26 24.65
N ALA A 76 -7.09 -5.71 24.63
CA ALA A 76 -6.15 -5.85 25.74
C ALA A 76 -6.73 -5.28 27.05
N ASN A 77 -7.32 -4.08 26.99
CA ASN A 77 -7.94 -3.43 28.14
C ASN A 77 -9.13 -4.24 28.67
N TYR A 78 -9.98 -4.76 27.77
CA TYR A 78 -11.09 -5.64 28.14
C TYR A 78 -10.60 -6.88 28.90
N PHE A 79 -9.56 -7.56 28.40
CA PHE A 79 -9.01 -8.75 29.06
C PHE A 79 -8.25 -8.43 30.36
N ALA A 80 -7.78 -7.20 30.53
CA ALA A 80 -7.20 -6.72 31.78
C ALA A 80 -8.25 -6.32 32.84
N GLY A 81 -9.54 -6.32 32.48
CA GLY A 81 -10.63 -5.85 33.36
C GLY A 81 -10.75 -4.32 33.42
N GLU A 82 -10.13 -3.62 32.48
CA GLU A 82 -10.20 -2.17 32.33
C GLU A 82 -11.33 -1.76 31.37
N ILE A 83 -11.57 -0.45 31.24
CA ILE A 83 -12.53 0.06 30.26
C ILE A 83 -11.97 -0.18 28.86
N ALA A 84 -12.76 -0.85 28.00
CA ALA A 84 -12.38 -1.22 26.64
C ALA A 84 -12.40 -0.01 25.66
N VAL A 85 -11.58 1.00 25.94
CA VAL A 85 -11.33 2.16 25.09
C VAL A 85 -9.86 2.17 24.67
N CYS A 86 -9.56 2.73 23.50
CA CYS A 86 -8.20 3.03 23.09
C CYS A 86 -7.77 4.40 23.65
N ASP A 87 -6.47 4.61 23.83
CA ASP A 87 -5.95 5.86 24.41
C ASP A 87 -6.01 7.04 23.43
N ASP A 88 -6.07 6.74 22.13
CA ASP A 88 -6.03 7.71 21.04
C ASP A 88 -7.30 7.63 20.18
N ALA A 89 -7.95 8.77 19.99
CA ALA A 89 -9.11 8.91 19.12
C ALA A 89 -8.78 8.69 17.62
N ALA A 90 -7.50 8.74 17.24
CA ALA A 90 -7.06 8.59 15.86
C ALA A 90 -7.55 7.30 15.20
N GLY A 91 -7.65 6.19 15.94
CA GLY A 91 -8.21 4.94 15.41
C GLY A 91 -9.69 5.03 15.05
N PHE A 92 -10.47 5.80 15.81
CA PHE A 92 -11.87 6.07 15.51
C PHE A 92 -12.01 7.03 14.34
N GLU A 93 -11.25 8.12 14.32
CA GLU A 93 -11.24 9.10 13.21
C GLU A 93 -10.85 8.43 11.88
N ALA A 94 -9.82 7.59 11.90
CA ALA A 94 -9.37 6.78 10.78
C ALA A 94 -10.47 5.85 10.23
N SER A 95 -11.40 5.40 11.07
CA SER A 95 -12.51 4.54 10.63
C SER A 95 -13.64 5.30 9.92
N LEU A 96 -13.76 6.61 10.16
CA LEU A 96 -14.91 7.40 9.70
C LEU A 96 -14.72 7.98 8.30
N HIS A 97 -13.49 8.32 7.93
CA HIS A 97 -13.21 9.10 6.71
C HIS A 97 -12.23 8.36 5.80
N VAL A 98 -12.77 7.70 4.78
CA VAL A 98 -11.97 7.12 3.69
C VAL A 98 -12.15 8.00 2.46
N PRO A 99 -11.12 8.76 2.02
CA PRO A 99 -11.19 9.48 0.77
C PRO A 99 -11.39 8.49 -0.39
N PRO A 100 -12.16 8.86 -1.43
CA PRO A 100 -12.37 7.99 -2.57
C PRO A 100 -11.04 7.70 -3.29
N PRO A 101 -10.87 6.49 -3.86
CA PRO A 101 -9.67 6.17 -4.62
C PRO A 101 -9.60 7.03 -5.90
N PRO A 102 -8.39 7.44 -6.31
CA PRO A 102 -8.15 7.93 -7.66
C PRO A 102 -8.55 6.89 -8.72
N PRO A 103 -8.89 7.31 -9.95
CA PRO A 103 -9.18 6.38 -11.03
C PRO A 103 -7.94 5.53 -11.36
N ILE A 104 -8.17 4.26 -11.72
CA ILE A 104 -7.09 3.38 -12.17
C ILE A 104 -6.66 3.82 -13.58
N PRO A 105 -5.39 4.19 -13.80
CA PRO A 105 -4.93 4.59 -15.12
C PRO A 105 -4.86 3.40 -16.07
N ASP A 106 -5.22 3.64 -17.33
CA ASP A 106 -5.03 2.66 -18.40
C ASP A 106 -3.57 2.24 -18.50
N ARG A 107 -3.34 0.94 -18.75
CA ARG A 107 -1.99 0.44 -19.01
C ARG A 107 -1.47 1.03 -20.31
N SER A 108 -0.25 1.54 -20.27
CA SER A 108 0.44 1.96 -21.48
C SER A 108 1.02 0.74 -22.20
N SER A 109 0.98 0.74 -23.54
CA SER A 109 1.73 -0.18 -24.38
C SER A 109 3.07 0.39 -24.83
N THR A 110 3.35 1.67 -24.52
CA THR A 110 4.49 2.43 -25.05
C THR A 110 5.53 2.83 -24.00
N ILE A 111 5.22 2.71 -22.71
CA ILE A 111 6.21 2.86 -21.63
C ILE A 111 7.31 1.80 -21.81
N ASP A 112 8.57 2.22 -21.68
CA ASP A 112 9.66 1.27 -21.51
C ASP A 112 9.54 0.57 -20.16
N PHE A 113 9.04 -0.67 -20.18
CA PHE A 113 8.86 -1.46 -18.96
C PHE A 113 10.19 -1.82 -18.28
N ALA A 114 11.36 -1.66 -18.92
CA ALA A 114 12.63 -1.79 -18.21
C ALA A 114 12.79 -0.69 -17.13
N LEU A 115 12.28 0.52 -17.38
CA LEU A 115 12.28 1.64 -16.43
C LEU A 115 11.52 1.32 -15.14
N LEU A 116 10.52 0.44 -15.21
CA LEU A 116 9.67 0.07 -14.07
C LEU A 116 10.25 -1.07 -13.22
N ALA A 117 11.46 -1.56 -13.51
CA ALA A 117 12.09 -2.64 -12.74
C ALA A 117 12.23 -2.32 -11.24
N PRO A 118 12.71 -1.13 -10.83
CA PRO A 118 12.85 -0.82 -9.41
C PRO A 118 11.50 -0.81 -8.67
N ALA A 119 10.44 -0.32 -9.31
CA ALA A 119 9.09 -0.33 -8.73
C ALA A 119 8.54 -1.76 -8.60
N ARG A 120 8.81 -2.65 -9.56
CA ARG A 120 8.45 -4.07 -9.45
C ARG A 120 9.09 -4.72 -8.24
N ASP A 121 10.38 -4.47 -7.98
CA ASP A 121 11.08 -5.03 -6.83
C ASP A 121 10.44 -4.59 -5.52
N LEU A 122 10.04 -3.31 -5.41
CA LEU A 122 9.34 -2.77 -4.25
C LEU A 122 7.96 -3.43 -4.03
N PHE A 123 7.20 -3.66 -5.11
CA PHE A 123 5.90 -4.33 -5.00
C PHE A 123 6.02 -5.82 -4.68
N ASP A 124 7.05 -6.50 -5.18
CA ASP A 124 7.33 -7.90 -4.82
C ASP A 124 7.76 -8.02 -3.34
N GLU A 125 8.57 -7.09 -2.86
CA GLU A 125 8.91 -7.01 -1.43
C GLU A 125 7.67 -6.73 -0.58
N ALA A 126 6.81 -5.80 -0.98
CA ALA A 126 5.56 -5.50 -0.28
C ALA A 126 4.64 -6.74 -0.23
N TYR A 127 4.50 -7.44 -1.35
CA TYR A 127 3.75 -8.71 -1.41
C TYR A 127 4.34 -9.74 -0.44
N THR A 128 5.65 -9.88 -0.40
CA THR A 128 6.36 -10.83 0.48
C THR A 128 6.16 -10.49 1.96
N VAL A 129 6.22 -9.21 2.33
CA VAL A 129 5.96 -8.74 3.70
C VAL A 129 4.52 -9.05 4.13
N LEU A 130 3.56 -8.80 3.25
CA LEU A 130 2.12 -8.95 3.54
C LEU A 130 1.69 -10.42 3.54
N SER A 131 2.23 -11.26 2.65
CA SER A 131 1.91 -12.69 2.53
C SER A 131 2.48 -13.55 3.67
N ARG A 132 3.59 -13.12 4.29
CA ARG A 132 4.13 -13.72 5.53
C ARG A 132 3.35 -13.30 6.79
N GLY A 133 2.32 -12.49 6.60
CA GLY A 133 1.60 -11.72 7.59
C GLY A 133 0.84 -12.54 8.62
N GLY A 134 -0.29 -13.04 8.19
CA GLY A 134 -1.23 -13.67 9.09
C GLY A 134 -2.37 -14.17 8.24
N GLN A 135 -3.08 -15.14 8.79
CA GLN A 135 -4.31 -15.71 8.20
C GLN A 135 -5.48 -14.70 8.21
N SER A 136 -5.18 -13.39 8.16
CA SER A 136 -6.13 -12.31 8.19
C SER A 136 -6.47 -11.89 6.76
N GLU A 137 -7.75 -11.87 6.45
CA GLU A 137 -8.28 -11.40 5.15
C GLU A 137 -7.74 -10.02 4.78
N LEU A 138 -7.39 -9.20 5.77
CA LEU A 138 -6.81 -7.87 5.58
C LEU A 138 -5.44 -7.89 4.90
N THR A 139 -4.53 -8.74 5.38
CA THR A 139 -3.16 -8.84 4.84
C THR A 139 -3.15 -9.55 3.50
N GLU A 140 -4.06 -10.51 3.29
CA GLU A 140 -4.27 -11.15 1.98
C GLU A 140 -4.80 -10.16 0.94
N TRP A 141 -5.82 -9.37 1.29
CA TRP A 141 -6.32 -8.29 0.43
C TRP A 141 -5.21 -7.31 0.06
N ALA A 142 -4.41 -6.88 1.04
CA ALA A 142 -3.31 -5.95 0.81
C ALA A 142 -2.22 -6.57 -0.10
N ALA A 143 -1.90 -7.85 0.07
CA ALA A 143 -0.96 -8.56 -0.78
C ALA A 143 -1.46 -8.62 -2.24
N GLU A 144 -2.73 -8.91 -2.46
CA GLU A 144 -3.30 -8.88 -3.82
C GLU A 144 -3.26 -7.48 -4.47
N GLN A 145 -3.37 -6.40 -3.68
CA GLN A 145 -3.13 -5.04 -4.20
C GLN A 145 -1.69 -4.84 -4.66
N ALA A 146 -0.70 -5.29 -3.86
CA ALA A 146 0.72 -5.22 -4.24
C ALA A 146 0.97 -5.99 -5.55
N ARG A 147 0.37 -7.17 -5.69
CA ARG A 147 0.41 -7.96 -6.92
C ARG A 147 -0.24 -7.26 -8.10
N GLY A 148 -1.32 -6.53 -7.88
CA GLY A 148 -1.98 -5.71 -8.90
C GLY A 148 -1.04 -4.62 -9.45
N PHE A 149 -0.36 -3.89 -8.57
CA PHE A 149 0.63 -2.88 -8.98
C PHE A 149 1.85 -3.49 -9.65
N TYR A 150 2.36 -4.60 -9.12
CA TYR A 150 3.42 -5.38 -9.75
C TYR A 150 3.04 -5.76 -11.19
N ALA A 151 1.83 -6.29 -11.40
CA ALA A 151 1.33 -6.68 -12.72
C ALA A 151 1.08 -5.49 -13.66
N TRP A 152 0.73 -4.31 -13.13
CA TRP A 152 0.63 -3.10 -13.94
C TRP A 152 2.00 -2.68 -14.48
N CYS A 153 3.05 -2.87 -13.69
CA CYS A 153 4.43 -2.57 -14.06
C CYS A 153 5.03 -3.59 -15.04
N HIS A 154 4.25 -4.53 -15.60
CA HIS A 154 4.70 -5.46 -16.64
C HIS A 154 4.03 -5.15 -17.97
N PRO A 155 4.69 -5.46 -19.11
CA PRO A 155 4.08 -5.29 -20.41
C PRO A 155 2.75 -6.06 -20.48
N PRO A 156 1.72 -5.50 -21.12
CA PRO A 156 0.47 -6.21 -21.32
C PRO A 156 0.76 -7.50 -22.09
N VAL A 157 0.37 -8.64 -21.53
CA VAL A 157 0.43 -9.92 -22.24
C VAL A 157 -0.60 -9.80 -23.36
N ASN A 158 -0.15 -9.85 -24.62
CA ASN A 158 -1.01 -9.75 -25.80
C ASN A 158 -2.25 -10.64 -25.63
N SER A 159 -3.42 -10.02 -25.62
CA SER A 159 -4.73 -10.68 -25.76
C SER A 159 -4.89 -11.26 -27.16
#